data_AF-A0A7S1GI26-F1
#
_entry.id   AF-A0A7S1GI26-F1
#
_cell.length_a   1.000
_cell.length_b   1.000
_cell.length_c   1.000
_cell.angle_alpha   90.00
_cell.angle_beta   90.00
_cell.angle_gamma   90.00
#
_symmetry.space_group_name_H-M   'P 1'
#
loop_
_entity.id
_entity.type
_entity.pdbx_description
1 polymer ?
#
loop_
_entity_poly.entity_id
_entity_poly.type
_entity_poly.pdbx_seq_one_letter_code
_entity_poly.pdbx_strand_id
1 'polypeptide(L)'
;DKHEFYEEIDLDKKDEDGNPRYLSSTADKTVSNKYKLLAVLVHSGGIHGGHYYAFIRPDGQSWLKFDDETVTKATKEQALDDNWGGTPEVVQGTFGNQPRVRFSNAYMLVYVRESEWDSIMCEVTEDDISEHIRARLRAEEEAKERQWKEKAEAHLYTTVSVATDRALKRQIGSSVFFDLVDFND
;
A
#
# COMPACT_ATOMS: atom_id res chain seq x y z
N ASP A 1 -0.14 -9.51 -23.76
CA ASP A 1 -0.25 -8.43 -24.76
C ASP A 1 0.45 -7.18 -24.29
N LYS A 2 0.93 -6.37 -25.24
CA LYS A 2 1.53 -5.06 -24.97
C LYS A 2 0.45 -3.99 -25.08
N HIS A 3 0.31 -3.16 -24.05
CA HIS A 3 -0.59 -2.01 -24.04
C HIS A 3 0.17 -0.75 -23.62
N GLU A 4 0.25 0.19 -24.55
CA GLU A 4 0.97 1.44 -24.33
C GLU A 4 0.08 2.48 -23.64
N PHE A 5 0.70 3.28 -22.79
CA PHE A 5 0.11 4.46 -22.18
C PHE A 5 1.16 5.56 -22.10
N TYR A 6 0.70 6.81 -22.02
CA TYR A 6 1.54 7.97 -22.22
C TYR A 6 1.53 8.90 -21.02
N GLU A 7 2.56 9.74 -20.91
CA GLU A 7 2.68 10.73 -19.85
C GLU A 7 1.53 11.75 -19.87
N GLU A 8 1.05 12.08 -21.07
CA GLU A 8 -0.05 13.02 -21.27
C GLU A 8 -1.08 12.40 -22.19
N ILE A 9 -2.35 12.64 -21.88
CA ILE A 9 -3.46 12.28 -22.75
C ILE A 9 -4.30 13.51 -23.03
N ASP A 10 -4.62 13.70 -24.31
CA ASP A 10 -5.52 14.74 -24.79
C ASP A 10 -6.83 14.07 -25.20
N LEU A 11 -7.86 14.24 -24.34
CA LEU A 11 -9.19 13.72 -24.59
C LEU A 11 -10.06 14.67 -25.42
N ASP A 12 -9.59 15.89 -25.71
CA ASP A 12 -10.28 16.84 -26.61
C ASP A 12 -10.05 16.51 -28.10
N LYS A 13 -9.27 15.47 -28.41
CA LYS A 13 -9.00 15.02 -29.77
C LYS A 13 -10.29 14.78 -30.56
N LYS A 14 -10.27 15.27 -31.80
CA LYS A 14 -11.33 15.06 -32.78
C LYS A 14 -11.00 13.87 -33.69
N ASP A 15 -12.03 13.23 -34.22
CA ASP A 15 -11.91 12.27 -35.31
C ASP A 15 -11.68 12.97 -36.67
N GLU A 16 -11.56 12.18 -37.73
CA GLU A 16 -11.35 12.67 -39.10
C GLU A 16 -12.51 13.54 -39.60
N ASP A 17 -13.71 13.34 -39.06
CA ASP A 17 -14.93 14.08 -39.38
C ASP A 17 -15.10 15.35 -38.52
N GLY A 18 -14.17 15.62 -37.59
CA GLY A 18 -14.18 16.79 -36.72
C GLY A 18 -15.09 16.68 -35.48
N ASN A 19 -15.64 15.51 -35.19
CA ASN A 19 -16.43 15.24 -34.00
C ASN A 19 -15.53 14.88 -32.80
N PRO A 20 -15.96 15.13 -31.54
CA PRO A 20 -15.21 14.71 -30.37
C PRO A 20 -15.04 13.18 -30.35
N ARG A 21 -13.80 12.69 -30.30
CA ARG A 21 -13.51 11.25 -30.37
C ARG A 21 -13.85 10.51 -29.08
N TYR A 22 -13.61 11.15 -27.94
CA TYR A 22 -13.71 10.52 -26.61
C TYR A 22 -14.80 11.12 -25.73
N LEU A 23 -15.17 12.37 -25.96
CA LEU A 23 -16.13 13.10 -25.13
C LEU A 23 -17.55 13.00 -25.69
N SER A 24 -18.53 12.98 -24.78
CA SER A 24 -19.94 13.09 -25.16
C SER A 24 -20.21 14.39 -25.91
N SER A 25 -21.20 14.37 -26.80
CA SER A 25 -21.69 15.58 -27.48
C SER A 25 -22.19 16.66 -26.51
N THR A 26 -22.64 16.25 -25.31
CA THR A 26 -23.11 17.10 -24.22
C THR A 26 -22.00 17.56 -23.27
N ALA A 27 -20.74 17.14 -23.49
CA ALA A 27 -19.65 17.54 -22.63
C ALA A 27 -19.41 19.05 -22.72
N ASP A 28 -19.00 19.65 -21.61
CA ASP A 28 -18.59 21.06 -21.58
C ASP A 28 -17.30 21.23 -22.40
N LYS A 29 -17.39 22.01 -23.47
CA LYS A 29 -16.28 22.27 -24.40
C LYS A 29 -15.45 23.50 -24.01
N THR A 30 -15.82 24.18 -22.93
CA THR A 30 -15.06 25.34 -22.42
C THR A 30 -13.86 24.89 -21.57
N VAL A 31 -13.93 23.68 -21.02
CA VAL A 31 -12.87 23.11 -20.17
C VAL A 31 -11.93 22.27 -21.01
N SER A 32 -10.63 22.49 -20.87
CA SER A 32 -9.63 21.60 -21.48
C SER A 32 -9.58 20.25 -20.76
N ASN A 33 -9.63 19.17 -21.53
CA ASN A 33 -9.56 17.78 -21.07
C ASN A 33 -8.19 17.17 -21.38
N LYS A 34 -7.13 17.93 -21.11
CA LYS A 34 -5.74 17.44 -21.08
C LYS A 34 -5.42 16.90 -19.70
N TYR A 35 -4.78 15.74 -19.65
CA TYR A 35 -4.43 15.08 -18.40
C TYR A 35 -2.98 14.65 -18.38
N LYS A 36 -2.38 14.71 -17.20
CA LYS A 36 -1.03 14.23 -16.89
C LYS A 36 -1.13 12.98 -16.03
N LEU A 37 -0.37 11.96 -16.37
CA LEU A 37 -0.31 10.70 -15.64
C LEU A 37 0.31 10.97 -14.26
N LEU A 38 -0.39 10.68 -13.17
CA LEU A 38 0.10 10.84 -11.79
C LEU A 38 0.73 9.55 -11.26
N ALA A 39 0.06 8.41 -11.50
CA ALA A 39 0.47 7.12 -10.95
C ALA A 39 0.23 5.95 -11.91
N VAL A 40 1.11 4.96 -11.82
CA VAL A 40 1.06 3.68 -12.53
C VAL A 40 1.05 2.57 -11.47
N LEU A 41 -0.05 1.83 -11.37
CA LEU A 41 -0.17 0.71 -10.45
C LEU A 41 0.18 -0.57 -11.20
N VAL A 42 1.14 -1.32 -10.66
CA VAL A 42 1.75 -2.46 -11.31
C VAL A 42 1.44 -3.72 -10.52
N HIS A 43 1.11 -4.79 -11.25
CA HIS A 43 1.02 -6.13 -10.70
C HIS A 43 2.09 -6.99 -11.35
N SER A 44 2.92 -7.62 -10.53
CA SER A 44 3.94 -8.58 -10.96
C SER A 44 3.54 -9.98 -10.51
N GLY A 45 3.04 -10.79 -11.44
CA GLY A 45 2.60 -12.15 -11.10
C GLY A 45 1.49 -12.69 -12.00
N GLY A 46 0.87 -13.77 -11.53
CA GLY A 46 -0.22 -14.46 -12.22
C GLY A 46 -1.54 -14.36 -11.46
N ILE A 47 -2.55 -15.08 -11.94
CA ILE A 47 -3.92 -15.05 -11.38
C ILE A 47 -3.98 -15.59 -9.94
N HIS A 48 -3.06 -16.49 -9.57
CA HIS A 48 -3.04 -17.15 -8.26
C HIS A 48 -2.10 -16.49 -7.24
N GLY A 49 -1.47 -15.38 -7.61
CA GLY A 49 -0.54 -14.68 -6.73
C GLY A 49 0.40 -13.78 -7.50
N GLY A 50 0.74 -12.68 -6.86
CA GLY A 50 1.67 -11.69 -7.37
C GLY A 50 1.98 -10.62 -6.33
N HIS A 51 2.74 -9.64 -6.77
CA HIS A 51 3.19 -8.52 -5.96
C HIS A 51 2.68 -7.21 -6.53
N TYR A 52 2.25 -6.31 -5.65
CA TYR A 52 1.69 -5.02 -6.05
C TYR A 52 2.62 -3.91 -5.61
N TYR A 53 2.88 -2.98 -6.51
CA TYR A 53 3.65 -1.77 -6.23
C TYR A 53 3.18 -0.66 -7.17
N ALA A 54 3.60 0.57 -6.89
CA ALA A 54 3.18 1.72 -7.67
C ALA A 54 4.36 2.61 -8.03
N PHE A 55 4.33 3.19 -9.23
CA PHE A 55 5.12 4.37 -9.55
C PHE A 55 4.22 5.60 -9.40
N ILE A 56 4.67 6.60 -8.64
CA ILE A 56 3.92 7.83 -8.39
C ILE A 56 4.88 9.01 -8.53
N ARG A 57 4.43 10.12 -9.10
CA ARG A 57 5.17 11.40 -9.13
C ARG A 57 4.41 12.51 -8.40
N PRO A 58 4.56 12.61 -7.07
CA PRO A 58 3.79 13.56 -6.26
C PRO A 58 4.06 15.02 -6.62
N ASP A 59 5.28 15.34 -7.05
CA ASP A 59 5.72 16.68 -7.47
C ASP A 59 5.41 16.99 -8.94
N GLY A 60 4.81 16.04 -9.68
CA GLY A 60 4.58 16.13 -11.12
C GLY A 60 5.82 15.99 -11.99
N GLN A 61 7.00 15.78 -11.40
CA GLN A 61 8.29 15.79 -12.11
C GLN A 61 9.05 14.48 -11.93
N SER A 62 9.22 14.03 -10.69
CA SER A 62 10.10 12.91 -10.33
C SER A 62 9.29 11.66 -10.06
N TRP A 63 9.60 10.59 -10.80
CA TRP A 63 9.03 9.27 -10.51
C TRP A 63 9.68 8.64 -9.30
N LEU A 64 8.83 8.14 -8.40
CA LEU A 64 9.19 7.33 -7.25
C LEU A 64 8.49 5.97 -7.36
N LYS A 65 9.22 4.90 -7.10
CA LYS A 65 8.69 3.55 -6.93
C LYS A 65 8.37 3.33 -5.46
N PHE A 66 7.11 3.07 -5.17
CA PHE A 66 6.58 2.69 -3.86
C PHE A 66 6.37 1.18 -3.85
N ASP A 67 7.25 0.47 -3.16
CA ASP A 67 7.31 -0.99 -3.06
C ASP A 67 7.29 -1.38 -1.58
N ASP A 68 6.09 -1.55 -1.04
CA ASP A 68 5.79 -1.74 0.39
C ASP A 68 6.50 -0.71 1.30
N GLU A 69 7.41 -1.15 2.17
CA GLU A 69 8.19 -0.30 3.07
C GLU A 69 9.27 0.53 2.37
N THR A 70 9.56 0.25 1.09
CA THR A 70 10.68 0.83 0.36
C THR A 70 10.21 1.82 -0.68
N VAL A 71 10.75 3.05 -0.61
CA VAL A 71 10.55 4.08 -1.64
C VAL A 71 11.88 4.40 -2.31
N THR A 72 11.95 4.25 -3.63
CA THR A 72 13.16 4.56 -4.42
C THR A 72 12.84 5.49 -5.58
N LYS A 73 13.86 6.24 -6.04
CA LYS A 73 13.74 7.03 -7.27
C LYS A 73 13.70 6.09 -8.48
N ALA A 74 12.81 6.38 -9.42
CA ALA A 74 12.67 5.65 -10.68
C ALA A 74 12.86 6.60 -11.86
N THR A 75 13.25 6.05 -13.02
CA THR A 75 13.22 6.79 -14.27
C THR A 75 11.82 6.75 -14.89
N LYS A 76 11.58 7.62 -15.88
CA LYS A 76 10.31 7.63 -16.62
C LYS A 76 10.10 6.32 -17.37
N GLU A 77 11.15 5.77 -17.97
CA GLU A 77 11.12 4.51 -18.72
C GLU A 77 10.71 3.35 -17.81
N GLN A 78 11.22 3.32 -16.57
CA GLN A 78 10.84 2.33 -15.56
C GLN A 78 9.38 2.44 -15.12
N ALA A 79 8.85 3.67 -15.06
CA ALA A 79 7.47 3.91 -14.67
C ALA A 79 6.48 3.64 -15.82
N LEU A 80 6.87 3.88 -17.07
CA LEU A 80 5.98 3.78 -18.24
C LEU A 80 6.30 2.55 -19.09
N ASP A 81 7.38 2.61 -19.87
CA ASP A 81 7.71 1.68 -20.95
C ASP A 81 7.84 0.23 -20.44
N ASP A 82 8.50 0.05 -19.29
CA ASP A 82 8.71 -1.26 -18.66
C ASP A 82 7.39 -1.89 -18.18
N ASN A 83 6.32 -1.09 -18.05
CA ASN A 83 5.00 -1.54 -17.57
C ASN A 83 3.95 -1.69 -18.67
N TRP A 84 4.31 -1.52 -19.96
CA TRP A 84 3.40 -1.81 -21.09
C TRP A 84 3.08 -3.30 -21.25
N GLY A 85 3.86 -4.18 -20.62
CA GLY A 85 3.73 -5.63 -20.76
C GLY A 85 4.16 -6.14 -22.14
N GLY A 86 3.61 -7.28 -22.55
CA GLY A 86 3.92 -7.92 -23.84
C GLY A 86 5.05 -8.94 -23.75
N THR A 87 6.27 -8.52 -23.41
CA THR A 87 7.43 -9.42 -23.36
C THR A 87 7.64 -9.95 -21.94
N PRO A 88 7.61 -11.28 -21.74
CA PRO A 88 7.95 -11.85 -20.45
C PRO A 88 9.42 -11.57 -20.10
N GLU A 89 9.67 -10.98 -18.93
CA GLU A 89 11.05 -10.81 -18.45
C GLU A 89 11.57 -12.15 -17.96
N VAL A 90 12.66 -12.63 -18.57
CA VAL A 90 13.37 -13.82 -18.11
C VAL A 90 14.34 -13.40 -17.00
N VAL A 91 13.94 -13.59 -15.75
CA VAL A 91 14.85 -13.38 -14.62
C VAL A 91 15.62 -14.67 -14.36
N GLN A 92 16.92 -14.66 -14.69
CA GLN A 92 17.83 -15.73 -14.29
C GLN A 92 18.03 -15.69 -12.78
N GLY A 93 17.61 -16.75 -12.07
CA GLY A 93 17.88 -16.89 -10.64
C GLY A 93 19.36 -17.20 -10.38
N THR A 94 19.93 -16.58 -9.34
CA THR A 94 21.29 -16.85 -8.86
C THR A 94 21.46 -18.22 -8.20
N PHE A 95 20.37 -18.90 -7.86
CA PHE A 95 20.38 -20.21 -7.21
C PHE A 95 19.30 -21.12 -7.80
N GLY A 96 19.70 -22.19 -8.52
CA GLY A 96 18.77 -23.26 -8.94
C GLY A 96 18.04 -23.04 -10.27
N ASN A 97 18.80 -22.95 -11.35
CA ASN A 97 18.54 -23.33 -12.75
C ASN A 97 17.08 -23.63 -13.24
N GLN A 98 16.15 -22.70 -13.08
CA GLN A 98 14.97 -22.55 -13.95
C GLN A 98 14.74 -21.06 -14.23
N PRO A 99 14.69 -20.62 -15.50
CA PRO A 99 14.35 -19.24 -15.83
C PRO A 99 12.94 -18.93 -15.30
N ARG A 100 12.84 -17.98 -14.37
CA ARG A 100 11.54 -17.49 -13.91
C ARG A 100 11.10 -16.36 -14.81
N VAL A 101 9.99 -16.60 -15.49
CA VAL A 101 9.32 -15.58 -16.28
C VAL A 101 8.51 -14.70 -15.32
N ARG A 102 8.83 -13.41 -15.24
CA ARG A 102 7.98 -12.45 -14.53
C ARG A 102 7.10 -11.72 -15.53
N PHE A 103 5.82 -11.64 -15.19
CA PHE A 103 4.84 -10.82 -15.89
C PHE A 103 4.55 -9.62 -15.01
N SER A 104 5.24 -8.52 -15.26
CA SER A 104 4.93 -7.21 -14.66
C SER A 104 4.23 -6.37 -15.72
N ASN A 105 3.10 -5.78 -15.37
CA ASN A 105 2.42 -4.80 -16.22
C ASN A 105 1.56 -3.86 -15.38
N ALA A 106 1.30 -2.68 -15.95
CA ALA A 106 0.34 -1.75 -15.40
C ALA A 106 -1.07 -2.32 -15.53
N TYR A 107 -1.81 -2.34 -14.42
CA TYR A 107 -3.23 -2.74 -14.42
C TYR A 107 -4.18 -1.57 -14.15
N MET A 108 -3.68 -0.47 -13.59
CA MET A 108 -4.43 0.76 -13.35
C MET A 108 -3.53 1.98 -13.51
N LEU A 109 -4.08 3.02 -14.14
CA LEU A 109 -3.42 4.30 -14.36
C LEU A 109 -4.25 5.41 -13.72
N VAL A 110 -3.58 6.35 -13.06
CA VAL A 110 -4.24 7.53 -12.48
C VAL A 110 -3.76 8.76 -13.24
N TYR A 111 -4.68 9.49 -13.84
CA TYR A 111 -4.43 10.73 -14.55
C TYR A 111 -5.13 11.89 -13.85
N VAL A 112 -4.47 13.04 -13.80
CA VAL A 112 -5.01 14.28 -13.23
C VAL A 112 -5.13 15.32 -14.34
N ARG A 113 -6.26 16.03 -14.36
CA ARG A 113 -6.50 17.10 -15.33
C ARG A 113 -5.46 18.20 -15.12
N GLU A 114 -4.82 18.64 -16.19
CA GLU A 114 -3.73 19.62 -16.12
C GLU A 114 -4.17 20.93 -15.45
N SER A 115 -5.37 21.43 -15.75
CA SER A 115 -5.90 22.65 -15.15
C SER A 115 -6.17 22.57 -13.65
N GLU A 116 -6.36 21.36 -13.11
CA GLU A 116 -6.67 21.12 -11.69
C GLU A 116 -5.46 20.62 -10.91
N TRP A 117 -4.29 20.53 -11.56
CA TRP A 117 -3.11 19.91 -10.98
C TRP A 117 -2.73 20.56 -9.65
N ASP A 118 -2.59 21.88 -9.63
CA ASP A 118 -2.15 22.62 -8.43
C ASP A 118 -3.18 22.58 -7.29
N SER A 119 -4.46 22.41 -7.63
CA SER A 119 -5.55 22.29 -6.65
C SER A 119 -5.54 20.89 -6.00
N ILE A 120 -5.38 19.85 -6.81
CA ILE A 120 -5.39 18.45 -6.37
C ILE A 120 -4.08 18.07 -5.68
N MET A 121 -2.94 18.54 -6.21
CA MET A 121 -1.59 18.24 -5.74
C MET A 121 -1.03 19.38 -4.88
N CYS A 122 -1.89 20.12 -4.18
CA CYS A 122 -1.48 21.19 -3.29
C CYS A 122 -0.61 20.67 -2.14
N GLU A 123 0.25 21.56 -1.61
CA GLU A 123 1.04 21.26 -0.43
C GLU A 123 0.14 21.15 0.80
N VAL A 124 0.28 20.06 1.55
CA VAL A 124 -0.44 19.82 2.79
C VAL A 124 0.52 20.02 3.97
N THR A 125 0.16 20.93 4.85
CA THR A 125 0.91 21.33 6.04
C THR A 125 0.29 20.76 7.32
N GLU A 126 0.98 20.88 8.46
CA GLU A 126 0.42 20.43 9.74
C GLU A 126 -0.84 21.19 10.16
N ASP A 127 -1.00 22.43 9.69
CA ASP A 127 -2.15 23.27 10.02
C ASP A 127 -3.43 22.83 9.28
N ASP A 128 -3.28 22.07 8.19
CA ASP A 128 -4.40 21.42 7.49
C ASP A 128 -4.95 20.22 8.28
N ILE A 129 -4.19 19.72 9.28
CA ILE A 129 -4.59 18.60 10.13
C ILE A 129 -5.20 19.15 11.44
N SER A 130 -6.49 18.87 11.62
CA SER A 130 -7.23 19.26 12.83
C SER A 130 -6.53 18.83 14.13
N GLU A 131 -6.47 19.74 15.11
CA GLU A 131 -5.77 19.54 16.39
C GLU A 131 -6.20 18.27 17.13
N HIS A 132 -7.51 17.99 17.17
CA HIS A 132 -8.01 16.79 17.86
C HIS A 132 -7.51 15.48 17.23
N ILE A 133 -7.28 15.43 15.91
CA ILE A 133 -6.70 14.27 15.22
C ILE A 133 -5.23 14.15 15.59
N ARG A 134 -4.48 15.25 15.56
CA ARG A 134 -3.07 15.29 15.96
C ARG A 134 -2.89 14.81 17.40
N ALA A 135 -3.72 15.29 18.32
CA ALA A 135 -3.70 14.88 19.73
C ALA A 135 -4.00 13.39 19.90
N ARG A 136 -5.00 12.87 19.18
CA ARG A 136 -5.35 11.44 19.22
C ARG A 136 -4.21 10.56 18.70
N LEU A 137 -3.61 10.91 17.56
CA LEU A 137 -2.50 10.13 16.97
C LEU A 137 -1.28 10.08 17.90
N ARG A 138 -0.93 11.19 18.55
CA ARG A 138 0.15 11.22 19.56
C ARG A 138 -0.15 10.30 20.73
N ALA A 139 -1.37 10.34 21.27
CA ALA A 139 -1.76 9.45 22.37
C ALA A 139 -1.75 7.96 21.97
N GLU A 140 -2.14 7.64 20.73
CA GLU A 140 -2.06 6.28 20.18
C GLU A 140 -0.60 5.80 20.03
N GLU A 141 0.30 6.67 19.59
CA GLU A 141 1.73 6.38 19.47
C GLU A 141 2.38 6.13 20.84
N GLU A 142 2.13 7.00 21.82
CA GLU A 142 2.59 6.82 23.21
C GLU A 142 2.08 5.51 23.84
N ALA A 143 0.83 5.13 23.54
CA ALA A 143 0.25 3.88 24.01
C ALA A 143 0.91 2.66 23.35
N LYS A 144 1.18 2.71 22.03
CA LYS A 144 1.91 1.66 21.31
C LYS A 144 3.33 1.50 21.84
N GLU A 145 4.03 2.59 22.09
CA GLU A 145 5.38 2.55 22.67
C GLU A 145 5.37 1.94 24.07
N ARG A 146 4.39 2.28 24.91
CA ARG A 146 4.24 1.69 26.24
C ARG A 146 4.00 0.18 26.15
N GLN A 147 3.06 -0.24 25.30
CA GLN A 147 2.79 -1.66 25.08
C GLN A 147 4.00 -2.40 24.51
N TRP A 148 4.74 -1.76 23.61
CA TRP A 148 5.98 -2.31 23.07
C TRP A 148 7.03 -2.52 24.16
N LYS A 149 7.23 -1.53 25.04
CA LYS A 149 8.15 -1.64 26.19
C LYS A 149 7.72 -2.76 27.14
N GLU A 150 6.45 -2.82 27.51
CA GLU A 150 5.91 -3.88 28.37
C GLU A 150 6.13 -5.28 27.76
N LYS A 151 5.86 -5.47 26.46
CA LYS A 151 6.14 -6.74 25.76
C LYS A 151 7.63 -7.05 25.68
N ALA A 152 8.45 -6.02 25.43
CA ALA A 152 9.89 -6.14 25.41
C ALA A 152 10.46 -6.45 26.80
N GLU A 153 9.77 -6.14 27.89
CA GLU A 153 10.18 -6.51 29.25
C GLU A 153 9.55 -7.81 29.74
N ALA A 154 8.39 -8.21 29.20
CA ALA A 154 7.66 -9.41 29.62
C ALA A 154 8.49 -10.69 29.52
N HIS A 155 9.40 -10.79 28.54
CA HIS A 155 10.30 -11.94 28.38
C HIS A 155 11.37 -12.03 29.49
N LEU A 156 11.56 -10.99 30.30
CA LEU A 156 12.48 -10.98 31.45
C LEU A 156 11.85 -11.58 32.71
N TYR A 157 10.53 -11.77 32.72
CA TYR A 157 9.80 -12.26 33.88
C TYR A 157 9.23 -13.65 33.63
N THR A 158 9.09 -14.43 34.69
CA THR A 158 8.40 -15.72 34.69
C THR A 158 7.48 -15.75 35.88
N THR A 159 6.23 -16.15 35.63
CA THR A 159 5.25 -16.36 36.70
C THR A 159 5.51 -17.72 37.33
N VAL A 160 5.85 -17.73 38.63
CA VAL A 160 5.95 -18.96 39.42
C VAL A 160 4.72 -19.06 40.29
N SER A 161 3.83 -20.01 39.98
CA SER A 161 2.68 -20.34 40.82
C SER A 161 3.08 -21.39 41.86
N VAL A 162 2.93 -21.07 43.14
CA VAL A 162 3.30 -21.97 44.27
C VAL A 162 2.04 -22.52 44.92
N ALA A 163 1.85 -23.83 44.84
CA ALA A 163 0.81 -24.54 45.57
C ALA A 163 1.32 -24.92 46.98
N THR A 164 0.49 -24.70 48.00
CA THR A 164 0.80 -25.07 49.39
C THR A 164 -0.10 -26.20 49.87
N ASP A 165 0.33 -26.92 50.91
CA ASP A 165 -0.46 -27.99 51.54
C ASP A 165 -1.87 -27.54 51.95
N ARG A 166 -2.03 -26.27 52.32
CA ARG A 166 -3.34 -25.68 52.64
C ARG A 166 -4.23 -25.54 51.40
N ALA A 167 -3.65 -25.15 50.26
CA ALA A 167 -4.38 -25.05 48.99
C ALA A 167 -4.87 -26.43 48.54
N LEU A 168 -4.00 -27.45 48.62
CA LEU A 168 -4.33 -28.84 48.31
C LEU A 168 -5.48 -29.37 49.18
N LYS A 169 -5.42 -29.15 50.50
CA LYS A 169 -6.45 -29.58 51.46
C LYS A 169 -7.80 -28.88 51.30
N ARG A 170 -7.81 -27.64 50.76
CA ARG A 170 -9.05 -26.88 50.52
C ARG A 170 -9.81 -27.43 49.33
N GLN A 171 -9.10 -27.92 48.32
CA GLN A 171 -9.68 -28.36 47.05
C GLN A 171 -10.04 -29.85 47.05
N ILE A 172 -9.17 -30.67 47.65
CA ILE A 172 -9.43 -32.09 47.79
C ILE A 172 -10.47 -32.30 48.90
N GLY A 173 -11.67 -32.73 48.52
CA GLY A 173 -12.72 -33.19 49.45
C GLY A 173 -14.03 -32.39 49.44
N SER A 174 -14.16 -31.32 48.66
CA SER A 174 -15.39 -30.52 48.59
C SER A 174 -16.36 -30.92 47.45
N SER A 175 -15.86 -31.57 46.39
CA SER A 175 -16.62 -32.23 45.30
C SER A 175 -15.73 -32.57 44.09
N VAL A 176 -14.48 -32.09 44.08
CA VAL A 176 -13.49 -32.30 43.01
C VAL A 176 -12.41 -33.25 43.52
N PHE A 177 -12.17 -34.35 42.80
CA PHE A 177 -11.26 -35.43 43.22
C PHE A 177 -10.04 -35.60 42.30
N PHE A 178 -9.94 -34.83 41.21
CA PHE A 178 -8.90 -34.99 40.20
C PHE A 178 -7.95 -33.79 40.10
N ASP A 179 -8.43 -32.55 40.28
CA ASP A 179 -7.58 -31.36 40.28
C ASP A 179 -7.07 -31.00 41.67
N LEU A 180 -5.74 -30.82 41.78
CA LEU A 180 -5.04 -30.56 43.04
C LEU A 180 -5.14 -29.10 43.50
N VAL A 181 -5.21 -28.15 42.56
CA VAL A 181 -5.27 -26.70 42.79
C VAL A 181 -6.00 -26.02 41.63
N ASP A 182 -6.81 -25.02 41.92
CA ASP A 182 -7.45 -24.11 40.97
C ASP A 182 -6.52 -22.91 40.75
N PHE A 183 -6.24 -22.62 39.50
CA PHE A 183 -5.35 -21.52 39.09
C PHE A 183 -6.13 -20.33 38.51
N ASN A 184 -7.46 -20.34 38.61
CA ASN A 184 -8.34 -19.29 38.09
C ASN A 184 -8.61 -18.12 39.07
N ASP A 185 -7.97 -18.10 40.25
CA ASP A 185 -7.98 -16.98 41.20
C ASP A 185 -6.75 -16.06 41.00
#